data_AF-A0A7J6NC21-F1
#
_entry.id   AF-A0A7J6NC21-F1
#
_cell.length_a   1.000
_cell.length_b   1.000
_cell.length_c   1.000
_cell.angle_alpha   90.00
_cell.angle_beta   90.00
_cell.angle_gamma   90.00
#
_symmetry.space_group_name_H-M   'P 1'
#
loop_
_entity.id
_entity.type
_entity.pdbx_description
1 polymer ?
#
loop_
_entity_poly.entity_id
_entity_poly.type
_entity_poly.pdbx_seq_one_letter_code
_entity_poly.pdbx_strand_id
1 'polypeptide(L)'
;MSEITFRKLGALMPKPPITPTKDILDRCFVDKDFTDYSRKNNKLLYPSKPRLGSALAILAAQDWICDHMEELKTPVLILHGKYDQVTSSASSEELFRRCSSEDKSIRMYDADEETGNRYTHVIFGGQPACMSKRPFDDVKEWIAERK
;
A
#
# COMPACT_ATOMS: atom_id res chain seq x y z
N MET A 1 -7.17 11.00 19.07
CA MET A 1 -8.43 11.52 18.50
C MET A 1 -9.26 10.31 18.12
N SER A 2 -10.54 10.23 18.53
CA SER A 2 -11.40 9.11 18.10
C SER A 2 -11.72 9.22 16.61
N GLU A 3 -12.02 8.11 15.95
CA GLU A 3 -12.42 8.11 14.54
C GLU A 3 -13.67 8.95 14.29
N ILE A 4 -14.66 8.88 15.17
CA ILE A 4 -15.88 9.72 15.11
C ILE A 4 -15.50 11.21 15.15
N THR A 5 -14.60 11.60 16.04
CA THR A 5 -14.09 12.97 16.12
C THR A 5 -13.35 13.36 14.85
N PHE A 6 -12.53 12.46 14.30
CA PHE A 6 -11.80 12.69 13.06
C PHE A 6 -12.74 12.92 11.86
N ARG A 7 -13.74 12.05 11.67
CA ARG A 7 -14.72 12.17 10.57
C ARG A 7 -15.48 13.51 10.64
N LYS A 8 -15.90 13.93 11.84
CA LYS A 8 -16.56 15.23 12.05
C LYS A 8 -15.64 16.41 11.72
N LEU A 9 -14.39 16.37 12.19
CA LEU A 9 -13.41 17.43 11.92
C LEU A 9 -13.03 17.50 10.43
N GLY A 10 -12.84 16.36 9.77
CA GLY A 10 -12.50 16.31 8.34
C GLY A 10 -13.61 16.82 7.44
N ALA A 11 -14.88 16.60 7.81
CA ALA A 11 -16.02 17.15 7.09
C ALA A 11 -16.14 18.68 7.26
N LEU A 12 -15.91 19.20 8.48
CA LEU A 12 -16.03 20.64 8.77
C LEU A 12 -14.84 21.45 8.23
N MET A 13 -13.63 20.91 8.36
CA MET A 13 -12.39 21.58 8.00
C MET A 13 -11.51 20.63 7.16
N PRO A 14 -11.79 20.49 5.85
CA PRO A 14 -11.10 19.50 5.02
C PRO A 14 -9.67 19.89 4.62
N LYS A 15 -9.32 21.19 4.68
CA LYS A 15 -8.05 21.73 4.14
C LYS A 15 -6.82 21.60 5.05
N PRO A 16 -6.92 21.69 6.40
CA PRO A 16 -5.74 21.63 7.28
C PRO A 16 -4.95 20.30 7.17
N PRO A 17 -3.61 20.35 7.05
CA PRO A 17 -2.72 19.17 6.98
C PRO A 17 -2.34 18.68 8.38
N ILE A 18 -3.34 18.37 9.22
CA ILE A 18 -3.15 18.01 10.63
C ILE A 18 -3.60 16.59 10.95
N THR A 19 -3.76 15.74 9.92
CA THR A 19 -4.07 14.32 10.11
C THR A 19 -3.02 13.68 11.03
N PRO A 20 -3.41 12.85 12.01
CA PRO A 20 -2.49 12.25 12.97
C PRO A 20 -1.68 11.08 12.37
N THR A 21 -1.02 11.31 11.23
CA THR A 21 -0.13 10.33 10.59
C THR A 21 1.33 10.57 10.98
N LYS A 22 2.12 9.49 10.95
CA LYS A 22 3.59 9.55 10.98
C LYS A 22 4.11 9.91 9.58
N ASP A 23 5.41 10.14 9.45
CA ASP A 23 6.02 10.25 8.13
C ASP A 23 5.88 8.92 7.38
N ILE A 24 5.23 8.96 6.22
CA ILE A 24 4.87 7.80 5.43
C ILE A 24 6.02 7.40 4.51
N LEU A 25 6.81 8.35 4.01
CA LEU A 25 7.83 8.08 2.99
C LEU A 25 8.97 7.21 3.54
N ASP A 26 9.45 7.50 4.75
CA ASP A 26 10.49 6.70 5.41
C ASP A 26 10.03 5.25 5.71
N ARG A 27 8.73 4.99 5.62
CA ARG A 27 8.12 3.67 5.84
C ARG A 27 7.78 2.96 4.54
N CYS A 28 7.70 3.70 3.44
CA CYS A 28 7.35 3.16 2.13
C CYS A 28 8.48 2.38 1.48
N PHE A 29 9.72 2.78 1.77
CA PHE A 29 10.91 2.39 1.03
C PHE A 29 11.92 1.69 1.95
N VAL A 30 12.63 0.72 1.38
CA VAL A 30 13.81 0.08 2.00
C VAL A 30 15.05 0.94 1.76
N ASP A 31 15.16 1.51 0.55
CA ASP A 31 16.30 2.32 0.13
C ASP A 31 16.14 3.78 0.60
N LYS A 32 17.00 4.18 1.54
CA LYS A 32 17.01 5.54 2.09
C LYS A 32 17.57 6.57 1.13
N ASP A 33 18.56 6.20 0.31
CA ASP A 33 19.13 7.11 -0.68
C ASP A 33 18.07 7.43 -1.75
N PHE A 34 17.28 6.43 -2.14
CA PHE A 34 16.12 6.63 -3.00
C PHE A 34 15.04 7.50 -2.34
N THR A 35 14.80 7.32 -1.04
CA THR A 35 13.83 8.13 -0.27
C THR A 35 14.25 9.60 -0.24
N ASP A 36 15.52 9.87 0.08
CA ASP A 36 16.08 11.21 0.15
C ASP A 36 16.16 11.87 -1.23
N TYR A 37 16.53 11.11 -2.26
CA TYR A 37 16.47 11.55 -3.65
C TYR A 37 15.04 11.94 -4.03
N SER A 38 14.05 11.12 -3.70
CA SER A 38 12.63 11.38 -3.98
C SER A 38 12.15 12.64 -3.27
N ARG A 39 12.48 12.82 -1.99
CA ARG A 39 12.15 14.03 -1.22
C ARG A 39 12.72 15.30 -1.84
N LYS A 40 13.98 15.24 -2.31
CA LYS A 40 14.68 16.41 -2.87
C LYS A 40 14.22 16.76 -4.28
N ASN A 41 13.93 15.75 -5.11
CA ASN A 41 13.80 15.94 -6.56
C ASN A 41 12.37 15.78 -7.09
N ASN A 42 11.47 15.09 -6.35
CA ASN A 42 10.09 14.92 -6.80
C ASN A 42 9.25 16.17 -6.51
N LYS A 43 9.12 17.05 -7.50
CA LYS A 43 8.30 18.27 -7.42
C LYS A 43 6.79 18.01 -7.22
N LEU A 44 6.33 16.78 -7.46
CA LEU A 44 4.94 16.37 -7.26
C LEU A 44 4.70 15.80 -5.85
N LEU A 45 5.75 15.63 -5.06
CA LEU A 45 5.62 15.13 -3.69
C LEU A 45 4.95 16.19 -2.81
N TYR A 46 3.86 15.78 -2.16
CA TYR A 46 3.23 16.61 -1.15
C TYR A 46 4.02 16.51 0.18
N PRO A 47 4.63 17.61 0.66
CA PRO A 47 5.62 17.53 1.75
C PRO A 47 4.98 17.55 3.15
N SER A 48 3.67 17.70 3.25
CA SER A 48 2.93 17.83 4.51
C SER A 48 2.12 16.58 4.81
N LYS A 49 1.64 16.46 6.05
CA LYS A 49 0.69 15.40 6.41
C LYS A 49 -0.57 15.49 5.54
N PRO A 50 -1.24 14.37 5.24
CA PRO A 50 -2.50 14.40 4.50
C PRO A 50 -3.46 15.42 5.09
N ARG A 51 -4.15 16.15 4.21
CA ARG A 51 -5.22 17.06 4.63
C ARG A 51 -6.37 16.25 5.22
N LEU A 52 -7.06 16.80 6.23
CA LEU A 52 -8.14 16.08 6.92
C LEU A 52 -9.20 15.55 5.94
N GLY A 53 -9.58 16.33 4.93
CA GLY A 53 -10.53 15.91 3.91
C GLY A 53 -10.01 14.78 3.02
N SER A 54 -8.71 14.79 2.68
CA SER A 54 -8.08 13.71 1.91
C SER A 54 -8.04 12.41 2.70
N ALA A 55 -7.66 12.47 3.98
CA ALA A 55 -7.66 11.31 4.85
C ALA A 55 -9.08 10.81 5.14
N LEU A 56 -10.09 11.69 5.25
CA LEU A 56 -11.49 11.30 5.34
C LEU A 56 -11.97 10.57 4.08
N ALA A 57 -11.60 11.05 2.88
CA ALA A 57 -11.94 10.37 1.64
C ALA A 57 -11.28 8.99 1.53
N ILE A 58 -10.03 8.84 1.99
CA ILE A 58 -9.35 7.55 2.06
C ILE A 58 -10.09 6.60 3.02
N LEU A 59 -10.48 7.06 4.21
CA LEU A 59 -11.26 6.24 5.14
C LEU A 59 -12.59 5.80 4.54
N ALA A 60 -13.33 6.72 3.90
CA ALA A 60 -14.59 6.37 3.25
C ALA A 60 -14.40 5.36 2.10
N ALA A 61 -13.31 5.48 1.33
CA ALA A 61 -12.97 4.50 0.30
C ALA A 61 -12.59 3.14 0.90
N GLN A 62 -11.90 3.12 2.04
CA GLN A 62 -11.58 1.89 2.77
C GLN A 62 -12.83 1.19 3.29
N ASP A 63 -13.75 1.93 3.92
CA ASP A 63 -15.05 1.40 4.37
C ASP A 63 -15.78 0.74 3.20
N TRP A 64 -15.88 1.47 2.08
CA TRP A 64 -16.55 0.96 0.88
C TRP A 64 -15.87 -0.30 0.33
N ILE A 65 -14.54 -0.31 0.19
CA ILE A 65 -13.81 -1.51 -0.27
C ILE A 65 -14.06 -2.70 0.68
N CYS A 66 -14.00 -2.47 2.00
CA CYS A 66 -14.25 -3.50 3.00
C CYS A 66 -15.67 -4.07 2.90
N ASP A 67 -16.68 -3.27 2.56
CA ASP A 67 -18.06 -3.74 2.41
C ASP A 67 -18.31 -4.50 1.09
N HIS A 68 -17.44 -4.32 0.08
CA HIS A 68 -17.66 -4.81 -1.29
C HIS A 68 -16.57 -5.80 -1.77
N MET A 69 -15.73 -6.35 -0.88
CA MET A 69 -14.65 -7.28 -1.27
C MET A 69 -15.16 -8.49 -2.06
N GLU A 70 -16.31 -9.03 -1.68
CA GLU A 70 -16.98 -10.16 -2.31
C GLU A 70 -17.39 -9.87 -3.76
N GLU A 71 -17.52 -8.61 -4.16
CA GLU A 71 -17.90 -8.23 -5.52
C GLU A 71 -16.76 -8.43 -6.54
N LEU A 72 -15.51 -8.53 -6.06
CA LEU A 72 -14.36 -8.83 -6.90
C LEU A 72 -14.40 -10.30 -7.35
N LYS A 73 -14.84 -10.53 -8.60
CA LYS A 73 -14.97 -11.84 -9.24
C LYS A 73 -13.94 -12.11 -10.34
N THR A 74 -13.23 -11.09 -10.79
CA THR A 74 -12.24 -11.22 -11.86
C THR A 74 -10.98 -11.94 -11.35
N PRO A 75 -10.24 -12.63 -12.23
CA PRO A 75 -8.91 -13.15 -11.89
C PRO A 75 -8.05 -12.08 -11.21
N VAL A 76 -7.43 -12.42 -10.09
CA VAL A 76 -6.68 -11.45 -9.27
C VAL A 76 -5.38 -12.03 -8.70
N LEU A 77 -4.31 -11.27 -8.84
CA LEU A 77 -3.03 -11.49 -8.16
C LEU A 77 -2.84 -10.39 -7.11
N ILE A 78 -2.71 -10.80 -5.84
CA ILE A 78 -2.46 -9.93 -4.70
C ILE A 78 -1.00 -10.05 -4.30
N LEU A 79 -0.28 -8.93 -4.22
CA LEU A 79 1.15 -8.86 -3.93
C LEU A 79 1.38 -7.92 -2.74
N HIS A 80 2.05 -8.38 -1.69
CA HIS A 80 2.24 -7.57 -0.48
C HIS A 80 3.58 -7.82 0.21
N GLY A 81 4.25 -6.75 0.67
CA GLY A 81 5.42 -6.87 1.55
C GLY A 81 5.00 -7.05 3.01
N LYS A 82 5.44 -8.12 3.68
CA LYS A 82 5.03 -8.45 5.06
C LYS A 82 5.41 -7.41 6.10
N TYR A 83 6.39 -6.55 5.82
CA TYR A 83 6.82 -5.48 6.72
C TYR A 83 6.34 -4.10 6.28
N ASP A 84 5.31 -4.04 5.43
CA ASP A 84 4.62 -2.80 5.12
C ASP A 84 3.99 -2.19 6.38
N GLN A 85 4.45 -0.99 6.74
CA GLN A 85 3.94 -0.20 7.87
C GLN A 85 2.95 0.90 7.46
N VAL A 86 2.66 1.00 6.16
CA VAL A 86 1.73 1.94 5.54
C VAL A 86 0.39 1.25 5.35
N THR A 87 0.39 0.03 4.80
CA THR A 87 -0.80 -0.80 4.63
C THR A 87 -0.61 -2.18 5.25
N SER A 88 -1.57 -2.60 6.10
CA SER A 88 -1.49 -3.88 6.81
C SER A 88 -1.59 -5.05 5.85
N SER A 89 -0.69 -6.03 5.98
CA SER A 89 -0.75 -7.29 5.24
C SER A 89 -2.04 -8.06 5.50
N ALA A 90 -2.61 -7.93 6.71
CA ALA A 90 -3.88 -8.57 7.07
C ALA A 90 -5.04 -8.11 6.18
N SER A 91 -5.00 -6.88 5.64
CA SER A 91 -6.02 -6.39 4.71
C SER A 91 -5.97 -7.13 3.36
N SER A 92 -4.76 -7.46 2.88
CA SER A 92 -4.58 -8.25 1.66
C SER A 92 -4.96 -9.72 1.85
N GLU A 93 -4.67 -10.28 3.02
CA GLU A 93 -5.14 -11.63 3.40
C GLU A 93 -6.66 -11.68 3.49
N GLU A 94 -7.28 -10.65 4.06
CA GLU A 94 -8.73 -10.54 4.17
C GLU A 94 -9.39 -10.40 2.79
N LEU A 95 -8.82 -9.57 1.89
CA LEU A 95 -9.27 -9.47 0.51
C LEU A 95 -9.19 -10.83 -0.20
N PHE A 96 -8.06 -11.53 -0.06
CA PHE A 96 -7.87 -12.87 -0.63
C PHE A 96 -8.92 -13.85 -0.11
N ARG A 97 -9.25 -13.79 1.19
CA ARG A 97 -10.27 -14.65 1.80
C ARG A 97 -11.67 -14.34 1.29
N ARG A 98 -12.04 -13.06 1.22
CA ARG A 98 -13.42 -12.61 0.96
C ARG A 98 -13.78 -12.47 -0.51
N CYS A 99 -12.84 -12.16 -1.40
CA CYS A 99 -13.20 -11.96 -2.80
C CYS A 99 -13.78 -13.22 -3.44
N SER A 100 -14.80 -13.04 -4.28
CA SER A 100 -15.50 -14.14 -4.96
C SER A 100 -14.79 -14.60 -6.25
N SER A 101 -13.56 -14.16 -6.48
CA SER A 101 -12.76 -14.60 -7.61
C SER A 101 -12.43 -16.09 -7.48
N GLU A 102 -12.78 -16.86 -8.51
CA GLU A 102 -12.43 -18.29 -8.62
C GLU A 102 -10.93 -18.48 -8.93
N ASP A 103 -10.33 -17.47 -9.56
CA ASP A 103 -8.93 -17.45 -9.95
C ASP A 103 -8.18 -16.36 -9.19
N LYS A 104 -7.81 -16.68 -7.95
CA LYS A 104 -7.12 -15.76 -7.04
C LYS A 104 -5.84 -16.34 -6.51
N SER A 105 -4.80 -15.51 -6.50
CA SER A 105 -3.47 -15.82 -5.97
C SER A 105 -2.98 -14.70 -5.05
N ILE A 106 -2.24 -15.06 -4.00
CA ILE A 106 -1.58 -14.10 -3.11
C ILE A 106 -0.09 -14.44 -2.95
N ARG A 107 0.77 -13.42 -2.98
CA ARG A 107 2.21 -13.50 -2.71
C ARG A 107 2.58 -12.53 -1.60
N MET A 108 3.13 -13.08 -0.52
CA MET A 108 3.55 -12.33 0.67
C MET A 108 5.07 -12.35 0.77
N TYR A 109 5.71 -11.21 0.53
CA TYR A 109 7.17 -11.08 0.49
C TYR A 109 7.72 -10.75 1.88
N ASP A 110 8.59 -11.59 2.42
CA ASP A 110 9.14 -11.45 3.77
C ASP A 110 10.46 -10.67 3.73
N ALA A 111 11.59 -11.38 3.70
CA ALA A 111 12.91 -10.84 3.44
C ALA A 111 13.47 -11.41 2.14
N ASP A 112 14.33 -10.63 1.50
CA ASP A 112 15.11 -11.03 0.35
C ASP A 112 16.35 -11.78 0.81
N GLU A 113 16.61 -12.94 0.21
CA GLU A 113 17.67 -13.86 0.67
C GLU A 113 19.08 -13.32 0.36
N GLU A 114 19.23 -12.60 -0.76
CA GLU A 114 20.52 -12.06 -1.19
C GLU A 114 20.91 -10.82 -0.37
N THR A 115 19.96 -9.91 -0.16
CA THR A 115 20.23 -8.63 0.51
C THR A 115 19.96 -8.67 2.01
N GLY A 116 19.21 -9.65 2.51
CA GLY A 116 18.72 -9.72 3.89
C GLY A 116 17.67 -8.65 4.24
N ASN A 117 17.28 -7.81 3.28
CA ASN A 117 16.34 -6.72 3.49
C ASN A 117 14.89 -7.20 3.46
N ARG A 118 14.04 -6.51 4.20
CA ARG A 118 12.61 -6.82 4.33
C ARG A 118 11.80 -6.08 3.27
N TYR A 119 10.84 -6.74 2.64
CA TYR A 119 9.93 -6.11 1.69
C TYR A 119 8.92 -5.21 2.44
N THR A 120 8.84 -3.94 2.02
CA THR A 120 7.97 -2.89 2.60
C THR A 120 6.86 -2.51 1.60
N HIS A 121 6.34 -1.28 1.66
CA HIS A 121 5.17 -0.84 0.88
C HIS A 121 5.42 -0.87 -0.63
N VAL A 122 6.57 -0.37 -1.10
CA VAL A 122 6.84 -0.18 -2.54
C VAL A 122 7.73 -1.31 -3.09
N ILE A 123 7.11 -2.46 -3.33
CA ILE A 123 7.78 -3.70 -3.78
C ILE A 123 8.32 -3.67 -5.22
N PHE A 124 7.96 -2.66 -6.03
CA PHE A 124 8.40 -2.58 -7.43
C PHE A 124 9.55 -1.60 -7.69
N GLY A 125 9.84 -0.68 -6.77
CA GLY A 125 10.81 0.40 -7.02
C GLY A 125 11.28 1.16 -5.80
N GLY A 126 10.95 0.67 -4.60
CA GLY A 126 11.28 1.29 -3.32
C GLY A 126 12.44 0.64 -2.58
N GLN A 127 13.14 -0.24 -3.25
CA GLN A 127 14.08 -1.20 -2.69
C GLN A 127 15.22 -1.43 -3.69
N PRO A 128 16.36 -1.97 -3.26
CA PRO A 128 17.43 -2.36 -4.16
C PRO A 128 16.91 -3.14 -5.38
N ALA A 129 17.45 -2.84 -6.57
CA ALA A 129 16.90 -3.33 -7.84
C ALA A 129 16.78 -4.86 -7.91
N CYS A 130 17.69 -5.60 -7.24
CA CYS A 130 17.65 -7.06 -7.15
C CYS A 130 16.35 -7.56 -6.47
N MET A 131 15.85 -6.87 -5.45
CA MET A 131 14.64 -7.27 -4.72
C MET A 131 13.37 -7.10 -5.58
N SER A 132 13.31 -6.07 -6.43
CA SER A 132 12.15 -5.84 -7.29
C SER A 132 11.98 -6.91 -8.38
N LYS A 133 13.04 -7.66 -8.70
CA LYS A 133 13.00 -8.70 -9.73
C LYS A 133 11.93 -9.75 -9.43
N ARG A 134 11.85 -10.22 -8.18
CA ARG A 134 10.92 -11.29 -7.78
C ARG A 134 9.45 -10.89 -7.95
N PRO A 135 8.97 -9.74 -7.41
CA PRO A 135 7.62 -9.26 -7.70
C PRO A 135 7.31 -9.11 -9.20
N PHE A 136 8.26 -8.64 -10.02
CA PHE A 136 8.06 -8.57 -11.47
C PHE A 136 7.98 -9.96 -12.14
N ASP A 137 8.77 -10.92 -11.69
CA ASP A 137 8.71 -12.30 -12.19
C ASP A 137 7.38 -12.97 -11.84
N ASP A 138 6.91 -12.85 -10.60
CA ASP A 138 5.60 -13.37 -10.17
C ASP A 138 4.45 -12.82 -11.04
N VAL A 139 4.47 -11.52 -11.38
CA VAL A 139 3.48 -10.91 -12.29
C VAL A 139 3.56 -11.53 -13.69
N LYS A 140 4.76 -11.69 -14.25
CA LYS A 140 4.95 -12.25 -15.59
C LYS A 140 4.49 -13.71 -15.65
N GLU A 141 4.84 -14.50 -14.65
CA GLU A 141 4.43 -15.91 -14.54
C GLU A 141 2.91 -16.02 -14.45
N TRP A 142 2.29 -15.26 -13.56
CA TRP A 142 0.83 -15.26 -13.39
C TRP A 142 0.09 -14.88 -14.68
N ILE A 143 0.59 -13.88 -15.42
CA ILE A 143 0.03 -13.51 -16.72
C ILE A 143 0.25 -14.62 -17.76
N ALA A 144 1.42 -15.25 -17.79
CA ALA A 144 1.75 -16.28 -18.78
C ALA A 144 0.87 -17.53 -18.67
N GLU A 145 0.43 -17.87 -17.46
CA GLU A 145 -0.51 -18.99 -17.20
C GLU A 145 -1.93 -18.74 -17.71
N ARG A 146 -2.28 -17.50 -18.07
CA ARG A 146 -3.65 -17.06 -18.43
C ARG A 146 -3.73 -16.54 -19.87
N LYS A 147 -2.82 -17.02 -20.73
CA LYS A 147 -2.82 -16.76 -22.17
C LYS A 147 -3.68 -17.75 -22.94
#